data_AF-A0A6I1JT97-F1
#
_entry.id   AF-A0A6I1JT97-F1
#
_cell.length_a   1.000
_cell.length_b   1.000
_cell.length_c   1.000
_cell.angle_alpha   90.00
_cell.angle_beta   90.00
_cell.angle_gamma   90.00
#
_symmetry.space_group_name_H-M   'P 1'
#
loop_
_entity.id
_entity.type
_entity.pdbx_description
1 polymer ?
#
loop_
_entity_poly.entity_id
_entity_poly.type
_entity_poly.pdbx_seq_one_letter_code
_entity_poly.pdbx_strand_id
1 'polypeptide(L)'
;VSEAPKVAVVAKPAAPAPAPSPAPPAAAPALAPPAPPSPAPVVVPAAADTQADADFKRRLASLYQVPLSFTPDMRLADMLQAILARVLTLIPGAKRGALMLHDPATGRVQVGASIPQGEVIVSESLARRVMEEAHGFILQRSNDSGALDTKLVTVETGMYAPLLLKEKPLGAIYLDDPQHSEPFSEDDMQFLLAVAHYIAVVIFNQDLQAKIGHNASLLDRITTKFPPRVQERLLENLRLERLQPGVTKSDLPVLFADLRGFGVVSGLSPADAAALLRDYLGAALDAVFRYDGTLVKSGGEEIIAVFGSPEPDLQQNEKAVCAALAMEQAVKEVNARRKGQSAPHCELAVGVHVGEVLHGFIGSGDRMEFIALGAGITRASNYCKGAHDGEVLIGPEVYQKVFKIIEADRATVSHKELGEFHCYRVKSLKGGKPA
;
A
#
# COMPACT_ATOMS: atom_id res chain seq x y z
N VAL A 1 -9.46 -59.57 -50.71
CA VAL A 1 -10.00 -58.39 -51.43
C VAL A 1 -9.83 -57.20 -50.50
N SER A 2 -8.96 -56.22 -50.67
CA SER A 2 -8.15 -55.79 -51.81
C SER A 2 -6.72 -55.46 -51.35
N GLU A 3 -5.75 -55.96 -52.10
CA GLU A 3 -4.37 -55.49 -52.11
C GLU A 3 -4.21 -54.24 -53.00
N ALA A 4 -3.09 -53.55 -52.75
CA ALA A 4 -2.26 -52.76 -53.65
C ALA A 4 -2.50 -51.23 -53.72
N PRO A 5 -1.48 -50.41 -54.10
CA PRO A 5 -0.10 -50.76 -54.49
C PRO A 5 1.03 -49.96 -53.79
N LYS A 6 2.24 -50.53 -53.87
CA LYS A 6 3.55 -49.86 -53.69
C LYS A 6 3.80 -48.88 -54.85
N VAL A 7 4.35 -47.70 -54.55
CA VAL A 7 5.08 -46.87 -55.51
C VAL A 7 6.42 -46.49 -54.90
N ALA A 8 7.48 -46.74 -55.66
CA ALA A 8 8.86 -46.43 -55.35
C ALA A 8 9.34 -45.21 -56.17
N VAL A 9 10.51 -44.69 -55.78
CA VAL A 9 11.42 -43.79 -56.52
C VAL A 9 10.95 -42.31 -56.47
N VAL A 10 11.75 -41.31 -56.10
CA VAL A 10 13.08 -40.91 -56.60
C VAL A 10 13.83 -40.08 -55.53
N ALA A 11 15.10 -40.42 -55.28
CA ALA A 11 16.01 -39.65 -54.44
C ALA A 11 16.41 -38.34 -55.15
N LYS A 12 16.18 -37.20 -54.48
CA LYS A 12 16.61 -35.86 -54.90
C LYS A 12 18.06 -35.63 -54.43
N PRO A 13 18.93 -34.93 -55.18
CA PRO A 13 20.34 -34.81 -54.84
C PRO A 13 20.53 -33.97 -53.56
N ALA A 14 21.50 -34.35 -52.73
CA ALA A 14 21.92 -33.57 -51.58
C ALA A 14 22.44 -32.19 -52.03
N ALA A 15 21.85 -31.13 -51.47
CA ALA A 15 22.37 -29.78 -51.61
C ALA A 15 23.74 -29.66 -50.89
N PRO A 16 24.70 -28.91 -51.44
CA PRO A 16 26.02 -28.75 -50.81
C PRO A 16 25.89 -28.02 -49.48
N ALA A 17 26.71 -28.43 -48.51
CA ALA A 17 26.80 -27.82 -47.19
C ALA A 17 27.08 -26.30 -47.30
N PRO A 18 26.40 -25.45 -46.50
CA PRO A 18 26.71 -24.04 -46.48
C PRO A 18 28.12 -23.81 -45.93
N ALA A 19 28.89 -22.97 -46.63
CA ALA A 19 30.20 -22.52 -46.21
C ALA A 19 30.14 -21.90 -44.79
N PRO A 20 31.20 -22.05 -43.97
CA PRO A 20 31.22 -21.47 -42.64
C PRO A 20 31.15 -19.95 -42.70
N SER A 21 30.18 -19.39 -41.99
CA SER A 21 30.03 -17.95 -41.76
C SER A 21 31.32 -17.39 -41.13
N PRO A 22 31.81 -16.21 -41.55
CA PRO A 22 33.00 -15.64 -40.96
C PRO A 22 32.76 -15.34 -39.47
N ALA A 23 33.78 -15.64 -38.66
CA ALA A 23 33.78 -15.38 -37.23
C ALA A 23 33.48 -13.89 -36.95
N PRO A 24 32.67 -13.58 -35.93
CA PRO A 24 32.43 -12.19 -35.54
C PRO A 24 33.75 -11.57 -35.07
N PRO A 25 33.97 -10.27 -35.35
CA PRO A 25 35.18 -9.60 -34.90
C PRO A 25 35.24 -9.62 -33.37
N ALA A 26 36.45 -9.83 -32.85
CA ALA A 26 36.73 -9.84 -31.42
C ALA A 26 36.14 -8.57 -30.77
N ALA A 27 35.29 -8.76 -29.77
CA ALA A 27 34.71 -7.69 -28.98
C ALA A 27 35.84 -6.85 -28.40
N ALA A 28 35.92 -5.59 -28.83
CA ALA A 28 36.75 -4.57 -28.18
C ALA A 28 36.34 -4.50 -26.70
N PRO A 29 37.30 -4.29 -25.78
CA PRO A 29 36.99 -4.18 -24.37
C PRO A 29 35.97 -3.07 -24.17
N ALA A 30 34.85 -3.39 -23.53
CA ALA A 30 33.80 -2.44 -23.21
C ALA A 30 34.41 -1.31 -22.40
N LEU A 31 34.53 -0.12 -23.01
CA LEU A 31 34.80 1.10 -22.28
C LEU A 31 33.71 1.22 -21.22
N ALA A 32 34.13 1.31 -19.96
CA ALA A 32 33.25 1.67 -18.87
C ALA A 32 32.46 2.93 -19.29
N PRO A 33 31.13 2.97 -19.03
CA PRO A 33 30.35 4.15 -19.32
C PRO A 33 31.03 5.35 -18.63
N PRO A 34 31.20 6.49 -19.30
CA PRO A 34 31.78 7.66 -18.66
C PRO A 34 30.95 7.95 -17.42
N ALA A 35 31.63 8.15 -16.29
CA ALA A 35 30.99 8.61 -15.07
C ALA A 35 30.08 9.80 -15.42
N PRO A 36 28.84 9.87 -14.91
CA PRO A 36 27.98 11.00 -15.17
C PRO A 36 28.77 12.26 -14.81
N PRO A 37 28.78 13.30 -15.66
CA PRO A 37 29.51 14.51 -15.33
C PRO A 37 29.00 14.99 -13.97
N SER A 38 29.90 15.09 -13.00
CA SER A 38 29.61 15.80 -11.75
C SER A 38 29.01 17.15 -12.17
N PRO A 39 27.84 17.55 -11.65
CA PRO A 39 27.18 18.76 -12.13
C PRO A 39 28.13 19.93 -11.89
N ALA A 40 28.77 20.38 -12.97
CA ALA A 40 29.51 21.62 -12.94
C ALA A 40 28.48 22.71 -12.66
N PRO A 41 28.68 23.58 -11.67
CA PRO A 41 27.78 24.70 -11.47
C PRO A 41 27.69 25.47 -12.78
N VAL A 42 26.49 25.55 -13.33
CA VAL A 42 26.22 26.35 -14.53
C VAL A 42 26.44 27.80 -14.13
N VAL A 43 27.65 28.30 -14.39
CA VAL A 43 27.97 29.72 -14.23
C VAL A 43 27.34 30.44 -15.41
N VAL A 44 26.16 31.02 -15.17
CA VAL A 44 25.53 31.97 -16.10
C VAL A 44 26.46 33.19 -16.21
N PRO A 45 26.88 33.62 -17.41
CA PRO A 45 27.75 34.77 -17.55
C PRO A 45 27.02 36.02 -17.03
N ALA A 46 27.69 36.79 -16.20
CA ALA A 46 27.20 38.07 -15.70
C ALA A 46 27.13 39.08 -16.86
N ALA A 47 25.97 39.16 -17.51
CA ALA A 47 25.60 40.30 -18.35
C ALA A 47 25.06 41.42 -17.45
N ALA A 48 25.33 42.66 -17.86
CA ALA A 48 25.18 43.90 -17.09
C ALA A 48 23.87 44.00 -16.28
N ASP A 49 24.01 44.16 -14.96
CA ASP A 49 22.90 44.23 -14.00
C ASP A 49 22.01 45.45 -14.27
N THR A 50 20.87 45.20 -14.90
CA THR A 50 19.69 46.06 -14.78
C THR A 50 18.84 45.57 -13.60
N GLN A 51 18.06 46.46 -12.99
CA GLN A 51 17.20 46.13 -11.85
C GLN A 51 16.17 45.02 -12.19
N ALA A 52 15.75 44.94 -13.46
CA ALA A 52 14.90 43.88 -13.98
C ALA A 52 15.58 42.49 -13.99
N ASP A 53 16.87 42.40 -14.32
CA ASP A 53 17.64 41.15 -14.28
C ASP A 53 17.82 40.62 -12.84
N ALA A 54 17.99 41.53 -11.88
CA ALA A 54 18.09 41.17 -10.47
C ALA A 54 16.75 40.62 -9.93
N ASP A 55 15.62 41.24 -10.31
CA ASP A 55 14.29 40.79 -9.88
C ASP A 55 13.87 39.48 -10.55
N PHE A 56 14.20 39.27 -11.83
CA PHE A 56 14.01 37.99 -12.49
C PHE A 56 14.81 36.86 -11.82
N LYS A 57 16.09 37.09 -11.50
CA LYS A 57 16.93 36.13 -10.76
C LYS A 57 16.35 35.80 -9.38
N ARG A 58 15.78 36.77 -8.65
CA ARG A 58 15.12 36.54 -7.34
C ARG A 58 13.83 35.72 -7.46
N ARG A 59 12.99 36.03 -8.46
CA ARG A 59 11.75 35.29 -8.76
C ARG A 59 12.06 33.83 -9.11
N LEU A 60 13.05 33.61 -9.98
CA LEU A 60 13.50 32.29 -10.38
C LEU A 60 14.11 31.50 -9.21
N ALA A 61 15.00 32.10 -8.42
CA ALA A 61 15.61 31.46 -7.25
C ALA A 61 14.57 30.98 -6.24
N SER A 62 13.46 31.71 -6.11
CA SER A 62 12.39 31.33 -5.18
C SER A 62 11.58 30.12 -5.64
N LEU A 63 11.37 29.92 -6.95
CA LEU A 63 10.73 28.71 -7.49
C LEU A 63 11.53 27.44 -7.16
N TYR A 64 12.85 27.54 -7.01
CA TYR A 64 13.71 26.43 -6.62
C TYR A 64 13.78 26.20 -5.10
N GLN A 65 13.72 27.26 -4.30
CA GLN A 65 13.88 27.17 -2.83
C GLN A 65 12.63 26.64 -2.13
N VAL A 66 11.44 26.95 -2.64
CA VAL A 66 10.17 26.51 -2.06
C VAL A 66 10.05 24.99 -1.95
N PRO A 67 10.32 24.18 -3.00
CA PRO A 67 10.30 22.72 -2.89
C PRO A 67 11.27 22.15 -1.83
N LEU A 68 12.42 22.80 -1.65
CA LEU A 68 13.46 22.34 -0.71
C LEU A 68 13.04 22.55 0.76
N SER A 69 12.04 23.37 1.01
CA SER A 69 11.50 23.61 2.36
C SER A 69 10.46 22.58 2.80
N PHE A 70 10.01 21.71 1.89
CA PHE A 70 8.98 20.71 2.20
C PHE A 70 9.57 19.47 2.86
N THR A 71 8.98 19.07 3.98
CA THR A 71 9.27 17.79 4.63
C THR A 71 8.25 16.72 4.22
N PRO A 72 8.60 15.42 4.27
CA PRO A 72 7.70 14.34 3.86
C PRO A 72 6.35 14.33 4.59
N ASP A 73 6.30 14.77 5.84
CA ASP A 73 5.10 14.76 6.69
C ASP A 73 4.35 16.11 6.70
N MET A 74 4.77 17.07 5.87
CA MET A 74 4.15 18.39 5.81
C MET A 74 2.74 18.30 5.21
N ARG A 75 1.73 18.90 5.87
CA ARG A 75 0.36 18.90 5.34
C ARG A 75 0.26 19.81 4.12
N LEU A 76 -0.59 19.43 3.17
CA LEU A 76 -0.84 20.22 1.96
C LEU A 76 -1.18 21.70 2.27
N ALA A 77 -2.02 21.95 3.27
CA ALA A 77 -2.38 23.32 3.67
C ALA A 77 -1.15 24.15 4.11
N ASP A 78 -0.23 23.55 4.85
CA ASP A 78 0.99 24.22 5.31
C ASP A 78 1.92 24.50 4.12
N MET A 79 2.02 23.57 3.17
CA MET A 79 2.79 23.76 1.92
C MET A 79 2.22 24.91 1.09
N LEU A 80 0.89 24.92 0.88
CA LEU A 80 0.20 25.97 0.13
C LEU A 80 0.35 27.34 0.80
N GLN A 81 0.27 27.40 2.13
CA GLN A 81 0.49 28.62 2.90
C GLN A 81 1.93 29.15 2.73
N ALA A 82 2.93 28.27 2.79
CA ALA A 82 4.33 28.65 2.59
C ALA A 82 4.59 29.16 1.17
N ILE A 83 4.01 28.50 0.16
CA ILE A 83 4.08 28.96 -1.24
C ILE A 83 3.45 30.34 -1.37
N LEU A 84 2.22 30.53 -0.87
CA LEU A 84 1.48 31.80 -0.97
C LEU A 84 2.22 32.94 -0.27
N ALA A 85 2.77 32.70 0.93
CA ALA A 85 3.57 33.68 1.65
C ALA A 85 4.79 34.12 0.82
N ARG A 86 5.44 33.18 0.14
CA ARG A 86 6.59 33.48 -0.71
C ARG A 86 6.19 34.27 -1.95
N VAL A 87 5.07 33.94 -2.59
CA VAL A 87 4.56 34.68 -3.77
C VAL A 87 4.30 36.14 -3.43
N LEU A 88 3.67 36.43 -2.29
CA LEU A 88 3.40 37.80 -1.85
C LEU A 88 4.68 38.61 -1.60
N THR A 89 5.79 37.98 -1.22
CA THR A 89 7.08 38.69 -1.09
C THR A 89 7.75 39.01 -2.43
N LEU A 90 7.31 38.38 -3.53
CA LEU A 90 7.96 38.48 -4.85
C LEU A 90 7.17 39.32 -5.86
N ILE A 91 5.88 39.56 -5.59
CA ILE A 91 5.01 40.43 -6.36
C ILE A 91 4.72 41.66 -5.48
N PRO A 92 5.44 42.77 -5.66
CA PRO A 92 5.36 43.95 -4.78
C PRO A 92 3.93 44.51 -4.63
N GLY A 93 3.16 44.50 -5.72
CA GLY A 93 1.75 44.90 -5.77
C GLY A 93 0.77 43.88 -5.18
N ALA A 94 1.21 42.77 -4.60
CA ALA A 94 0.33 41.81 -3.93
C ALA A 94 0.51 41.90 -2.41
N LYS A 95 -0.55 42.30 -1.69
CA LYS A 95 -0.56 42.37 -0.22
C LYS A 95 -1.39 41.26 0.42
N ARG A 96 -2.34 40.74 -0.35
CA ARG A 96 -3.29 39.72 0.04
C ARG A 96 -3.34 38.64 -1.01
N GLY A 97 -3.71 37.44 -0.59
CA GLY A 97 -3.85 36.33 -1.52
C GLY A 97 -4.63 35.16 -0.95
N ALA A 98 -5.18 34.35 -1.85
CA ALA A 98 -5.85 33.11 -1.50
C ALA A 98 -5.60 32.03 -2.55
N LEU A 99 -5.46 30.80 -2.08
CA LEU A 99 -5.45 29.59 -2.88
C LEU A 99 -6.76 28.85 -2.67
N MET A 100 -7.39 28.51 -3.78
CA MET A 100 -8.68 27.83 -3.82
C MET A 100 -8.48 26.48 -4.48
N LEU A 101 -8.97 25.42 -3.84
CA LEU A 101 -8.93 24.05 -4.34
C LEU A 101 -10.34 23.67 -4.81
N HIS A 102 -10.41 23.05 -5.98
CA HIS A 102 -11.65 22.54 -6.53
C HIS A 102 -11.81 21.06 -6.17
N ASP A 103 -12.92 20.72 -5.52
CA ASP A 103 -13.30 19.35 -5.27
C ASP A 103 -14.11 18.81 -6.46
N PRO A 104 -13.55 17.91 -7.29
CA PRO A 104 -14.22 17.39 -8.46
C PRO A 104 -15.44 16.51 -8.13
N ALA A 105 -15.57 15.98 -6.91
CA ALA A 105 -16.70 15.15 -6.52
C ALA A 105 -17.93 15.97 -6.13
N THR A 106 -17.72 17.12 -5.47
CA THR A 106 -18.81 18.00 -5.01
C THR A 106 -19.01 19.23 -5.89
N GLY A 107 -18.06 19.53 -6.79
CA GLY A 107 -18.02 20.75 -7.60
C GLY A 107 -17.79 22.03 -6.78
N ARG A 108 -17.43 21.89 -5.50
CA ARG A 108 -17.24 23.01 -4.59
C ARG A 108 -15.81 23.52 -4.64
N VAL A 109 -15.67 24.82 -4.44
CA VAL A 109 -14.38 25.49 -4.29
C VAL A 109 -14.15 25.77 -2.80
N GLN A 110 -13.02 25.35 -2.27
CA GLN A 110 -12.65 25.54 -0.88
C GLN A 110 -11.33 26.31 -0.77
N VAL A 111 -11.20 27.16 0.24
CA VAL A 111 -9.95 27.88 0.47
C VAL A 111 -8.91 26.93 1.07
N GLY A 112 -7.83 26.66 0.32
CA GLY A 112 -6.71 25.83 0.75
C GLY A 112 -5.64 26.61 1.54
N ALA A 113 -5.47 27.90 1.26
CA ALA A 113 -4.60 28.82 2.00
C ALA A 113 -5.03 30.28 1.79
N SER A 114 -4.76 31.17 2.75
CA SER A 114 -5.04 32.61 2.61
C SER A 114 -4.08 33.46 3.44
N ILE A 115 -3.79 34.67 2.96
CA ILE A 115 -3.00 35.68 3.67
C ILE A 115 -3.67 37.05 3.47
N PRO A 116 -4.03 37.76 4.55
CA PRO A 116 -4.07 37.31 5.94
C PRO A 116 -5.11 36.18 6.14
N GLN A 117 -4.89 35.30 7.12
CA GLN A 117 -5.75 34.13 7.32
C GLN A 117 -7.19 34.55 7.66
N GLY A 118 -8.16 34.04 6.89
CA GLY A 118 -9.59 34.22 7.17
C GLY A 118 -10.20 35.58 6.83
N GLU A 119 -9.38 36.56 6.45
CA GLU A 119 -9.83 37.92 6.09
C GLU A 119 -10.01 38.13 4.58
N VAL A 120 -9.56 37.17 3.77
CA VAL A 120 -9.65 37.27 2.31
C VAL A 120 -11.00 36.73 1.82
N ILE A 121 -11.89 37.65 1.46
CA ILE A 121 -13.15 37.34 0.77
C ILE A 121 -12.83 37.11 -0.71
N VAL A 122 -13.10 35.91 -1.22
CA VAL A 122 -12.84 35.55 -2.61
C VAL A 122 -14.14 35.27 -3.35
N SER A 123 -14.25 35.78 -4.58
CA SER A 123 -15.39 35.51 -5.46
C SER A 123 -15.30 34.11 -6.05
N GLU A 124 -16.22 33.23 -5.65
CA GLU A 124 -16.33 31.88 -6.23
C GLU A 124 -16.60 31.95 -7.74
N SER A 125 -17.40 32.92 -8.20
CA SER A 125 -17.70 33.09 -9.62
C SER A 125 -16.47 33.42 -10.46
N LEU A 126 -15.56 34.25 -9.96
CA LEU A 126 -14.31 34.58 -10.65
C LEU A 126 -13.31 33.41 -10.59
N ALA A 127 -13.26 32.70 -9.46
CA ALA A 127 -12.46 31.48 -9.32
C ALA A 127 -12.94 30.38 -10.29
N ARG A 128 -14.25 30.23 -10.46
CA ARG A 128 -14.82 29.29 -11.42
C ARG A 128 -14.51 29.70 -12.85
N ARG A 129 -14.70 30.99 -13.16
CA ARG A 129 -14.38 31.54 -14.48
C ARG A 129 -12.93 31.27 -14.89
N VAL A 130 -11.95 31.56 -14.02
CA VAL A 130 -10.53 31.33 -14.36
C VAL A 130 -10.21 29.85 -14.57
N MET A 131 -10.89 28.95 -13.84
CA MET A 131 -10.74 27.51 -14.00
C MET A 131 -11.38 26.99 -15.29
N GLU A 132 -12.56 27.50 -15.65
CA GLU A 132 -13.29 27.14 -16.89
C GLU A 132 -12.58 27.70 -18.13
N GLU A 133 -12.14 28.95 -18.08
CA GLU A 133 -11.40 29.59 -19.17
C GLU A 133 -9.99 29.02 -19.29
N ALA A 134 -9.42 28.43 -18.23
CA ALA A 134 -8.06 27.89 -18.18
C ALA A 134 -6.95 28.92 -18.52
N HIS A 135 -7.23 30.21 -18.36
CA HIS A 135 -6.30 31.31 -18.60
C HIS A 135 -6.34 32.30 -17.43
N GLY A 136 -5.19 32.84 -17.04
CA GLY A 136 -5.11 33.88 -16.02
C GLY A 136 -5.52 35.25 -16.55
N PHE A 137 -6.08 36.10 -15.69
CA PHE A 137 -6.48 37.46 -16.05
C PHE A 137 -6.23 38.47 -14.92
N ILE A 138 -5.97 39.72 -15.31
CA ILE A 138 -5.87 40.85 -14.40
C ILE A 138 -7.22 41.57 -14.41
N LEU A 139 -7.86 41.63 -13.26
CA LEU A 139 -9.06 42.42 -13.05
C LEU A 139 -8.65 43.87 -12.81
N GLN A 140 -9.06 44.76 -13.70
CA GLN A 140 -9.01 46.21 -13.51
C GLN A 140 -10.43 46.73 -13.66
N ARG A 141 -10.88 47.62 -12.77
CA ARG A 141 -12.19 48.25 -12.93
C ARG A 141 -12.21 49.12 -14.20
N SER A 142 -12.91 48.69 -15.24
CA SER A 142 -13.45 49.59 -16.26
C SER A 142 -14.84 50.06 -15.81
N ASN A 143 -15.26 51.25 -16.25
CA ASN A 143 -16.61 51.78 -15.97
C ASN A 143 -17.75 50.99 -16.66
N ASP A 144 -17.48 49.84 -17.27
CA ASP A 144 -18.50 49.06 -17.97
C ASP A 144 -19.31 48.19 -17.01
N SER A 145 -20.49 48.73 -16.73
CA SER A 145 -21.56 48.09 -16.00
C SER A 145 -22.15 46.97 -16.86
N GLY A 146 -21.80 45.72 -16.56
CA GLY A 146 -22.35 44.55 -17.25
C GLY A 146 -22.37 43.33 -16.34
N ALA A 147 -23.41 43.22 -15.51
CA ALA A 147 -23.88 41.97 -14.89
C ALA A 147 -22.92 41.23 -13.93
N LEU A 148 -22.46 41.90 -12.86
CA LEU A 148 -21.96 41.19 -11.67
C LEU A 148 -22.83 41.51 -10.45
N ASP A 149 -23.20 40.42 -9.77
CA ASP A 149 -24.16 40.31 -8.68
C ASP A 149 -23.90 41.31 -7.54
N THR A 150 -24.95 41.99 -7.11
CA THR A 150 -24.94 43.25 -6.33
C THR A 150 -24.53 43.11 -4.85
N LYS A 151 -23.73 42.10 -4.51
CA LYS A 151 -23.19 41.88 -3.15
C LYS A 151 -21.66 41.82 -3.07
N LEU A 152 -20.93 41.97 -4.16
CA LEU A 152 -19.46 42.02 -4.15
C LEU A 152 -18.93 43.46 -3.99
N VAL A 153 -18.78 43.87 -2.74
CA VAL A 153 -18.02 45.06 -2.36
C VAL A 153 -16.53 44.68 -2.28
N THR A 154 -15.66 45.53 -2.85
CA THR A 154 -14.19 45.67 -2.59
C THR A 154 -13.18 44.72 -3.26
N VAL A 155 -13.21 44.51 -4.58
CA VAL A 155 -11.97 44.16 -5.32
C VAL A 155 -11.77 45.16 -6.44
N GLU A 156 -10.87 46.11 -6.24
CA GLU A 156 -10.63 47.25 -7.15
C GLU A 156 -9.54 46.93 -8.19
N THR A 157 -8.56 46.07 -7.87
CA THR A 157 -7.64 45.42 -8.82
C THR A 157 -7.14 44.07 -8.27
N GLY A 158 -7.04 43.02 -9.09
CA GLY A 158 -6.56 41.72 -8.63
C GLY A 158 -6.14 40.78 -9.77
N MET A 159 -5.29 39.80 -9.47
CA MET A 159 -4.88 38.77 -10.42
C MET A 159 -5.52 37.44 -10.06
N TYR A 160 -6.03 36.74 -11.08
CA TYR A 160 -6.49 35.37 -10.98
C TYR A 160 -5.69 34.49 -11.93
N ALA A 161 -5.22 33.34 -11.44
CA ALA A 161 -4.59 32.32 -12.27
C ALA A 161 -5.10 30.92 -11.92
N PRO A 162 -5.29 30.03 -12.91
CA PRO A 162 -5.78 28.68 -12.66
C PRO A 162 -4.64 27.74 -12.23
N LEU A 163 -4.94 26.80 -11.34
CA LEU A 163 -4.06 25.69 -10.97
C LEU A 163 -4.33 24.52 -11.93
N LEU A 164 -3.58 24.42 -13.02
CA LEU A 164 -3.84 23.43 -14.07
C LEU A 164 -2.82 22.29 -14.06
N LEU A 165 -3.31 21.06 -14.26
CA LEU A 165 -2.48 19.90 -14.56
C LEU A 165 -3.06 19.12 -15.74
N LYS A 166 -2.32 19.01 -16.85
CA LYS A 166 -2.76 18.31 -18.08
C LYS A 166 -4.21 18.70 -18.45
N GLU A 167 -4.47 20.00 -18.51
CA GLU A 167 -5.78 20.60 -18.85
C GLU A 167 -6.89 20.45 -17.79
N LYS A 168 -6.63 19.77 -16.67
CA LYS A 168 -7.58 19.66 -15.56
C LYS A 168 -7.38 20.78 -14.55
N PRO A 169 -8.41 21.59 -14.25
CA PRO A 169 -8.35 22.57 -13.16
C PRO A 169 -8.41 21.87 -11.80
N LEU A 170 -7.36 22.05 -11.02
CA LEU A 170 -7.27 21.62 -9.62
C LEU A 170 -7.73 22.74 -8.67
N GLY A 171 -7.84 23.97 -9.15
CA GLY A 171 -8.16 25.13 -8.34
C GLY A 171 -7.76 26.46 -8.99
N ALA A 172 -7.68 27.51 -8.19
CA ALA A 172 -7.27 28.86 -8.62
C ALA A 172 -6.46 29.57 -7.53
N ILE A 173 -5.56 30.45 -7.94
CA ILE A 173 -4.85 31.40 -7.06
C ILE A 173 -5.35 32.82 -7.34
N TYR A 174 -5.53 33.58 -6.27
CA TYR A 174 -5.96 34.98 -6.27
C TYR A 174 -4.96 35.83 -5.51
N LEU A 175 -4.62 37.01 -6.05
CA LEU A 175 -3.80 38.02 -5.40
C LEU A 175 -4.41 39.42 -5.60
N ASP A 176 -4.37 40.25 -4.55
CA ASP A 176 -4.82 41.65 -4.61
C ASP A 176 -3.98 42.59 -3.72
N ASP A 177 -4.16 43.88 -3.99
CA ASP A 177 -3.79 44.96 -3.08
C ASP A 177 -5.04 45.80 -2.77
N PRO A 178 -5.50 45.83 -1.51
CA PRO A 178 -6.64 46.63 -1.11
C PRO A 178 -6.36 48.14 -1.12
N GLN A 179 -5.10 48.58 -1.17
CA GLN A 179 -4.70 49.99 -1.18
C GLN A 179 -4.35 50.54 -2.57
N HIS A 180 -4.35 49.68 -3.60
CA HIS A 180 -4.08 50.05 -5.01
C HIS A 180 -2.74 50.78 -5.18
N SER A 181 -1.75 50.35 -4.42
CA SER A 181 -0.46 51.04 -4.34
C SER A 181 0.31 50.94 -5.65
N GLU A 182 0.20 49.80 -6.34
CA GLU A 182 0.90 49.50 -7.59
C GLU A 182 0.02 48.67 -8.54
N PRO A 183 -0.04 48.99 -9.86
CA PRO A 183 -0.77 48.18 -10.82
C PRO A 183 -0.02 46.88 -11.12
N PHE A 184 -0.76 45.79 -11.33
CA PHE A 184 -0.20 44.51 -11.77
C PHE A 184 0.23 44.56 -13.24
N SER A 185 1.43 44.06 -13.52
CA SER A 185 1.98 43.95 -14.87
C SER A 185 1.71 42.58 -15.52
N GLU A 186 1.90 42.49 -16.84
CA GLU A 186 1.88 41.19 -17.52
C GLU A 186 2.99 40.25 -17.03
N ASP A 187 4.15 40.78 -16.65
CA ASP A 187 5.26 40.00 -16.07
C ASP A 187 4.87 39.39 -14.71
N ASP A 188 4.06 40.09 -13.91
CA ASP A 188 3.51 39.56 -12.67
C ASP A 188 2.51 38.43 -12.93
N MET A 189 1.67 38.57 -13.97
CA MET A 189 0.76 37.50 -14.38
C MET A 189 1.51 36.27 -14.89
N GLN A 190 2.54 36.44 -15.72
CA GLN A 190 3.37 35.33 -16.18
C GLN A 190 4.06 34.60 -15.03
N PHE A 191 4.60 35.35 -14.06
CA PHE A 191 5.17 34.78 -12.86
C PHE A 191 4.13 34.04 -12.02
N LEU A 192 2.94 34.63 -11.83
CA LEU A 192 1.85 33.99 -11.10
C LEU A 192 1.39 32.68 -11.76
N LEU A 193 1.29 32.64 -13.09
CA LEU A 193 0.97 31.43 -13.85
C LEU A 193 2.04 30.34 -13.68
N ALA A 194 3.32 30.71 -13.70
CA ALA A 194 4.40 29.75 -13.44
C ALA A 194 4.29 29.15 -12.03
N VAL A 195 4.00 29.98 -11.03
CA VAL A 195 3.76 29.50 -9.65
C VAL A 195 2.49 28.66 -9.57
N ALA A 196 1.41 29.05 -10.26
CA ALA A 196 0.15 28.32 -10.29
C ALA A 196 0.32 26.90 -10.86
N HIS A 197 1.08 26.75 -11.94
CA HIS A 197 1.44 25.43 -12.48
C HIS A 197 2.31 24.62 -11.51
N TYR A 198 3.27 25.27 -10.85
CA TYR A 198 4.08 24.59 -9.84
C TYR A 198 3.22 24.09 -8.67
N ILE A 199 2.29 24.91 -8.16
CA ILE A 199 1.32 24.52 -7.13
C ILE A 199 0.46 23.34 -7.59
N ALA A 200 0.01 23.35 -8.85
CA ALA A 200 -0.76 22.24 -9.40
C ALA A 200 0.04 20.92 -9.39
N VAL A 201 1.34 20.96 -9.69
CA VAL A 201 2.24 19.81 -9.57
C VAL A 201 2.39 19.36 -8.11
N VAL A 202 2.52 20.28 -7.16
CA VAL A 202 2.61 19.96 -5.72
C VAL A 202 1.34 19.26 -5.23
N ILE A 203 0.16 19.79 -5.57
CA ILE A 203 -1.14 19.19 -5.24
C ILE A 203 -1.23 17.78 -5.83
N PHE A 204 -0.86 17.62 -7.10
CA PHE A 204 -0.90 16.32 -7.77
C PHE A 204 0.08 15.31 -7.18
N ASN A 205 1.30 15.74 -6.83
CA ASN A 205 2.29 14.86 -6.21
C ASN A 205 1.84 14.37 -4.84
N GLN A 206 1.17 15.22 -4.05
CA GLN A 206 0.57 14.82 -2.77
C GLN A 206 -0.54 13.77 -2.98
N ASP A 207 -1.42 13.98 -3.96
CA ASP A 207 -2.46 12.99 -4.31
C ASP A 207 -1.84 11.65 -4.79
N LEU A 208 -0.79 11.70 -5.61
CA LEU A 208 -0.06 10.51 -6.04
C LEU A 208 0.65 9.80 -4.89
N GLN A 209 1.32 10.53 -4.00
CA GLN A 209 1.99 9.94 -2.84
C GLN A 209 0.98 9.27 -1.92
N ALA A 210 -0.18 9.90 -1.69
CA ALA A 210 -1.28 9.28 -0.96
C ALA A 210 -1.76 7.99 -1.62
N LYS A 211 -1.91 7.97 -2.96
CA LYS A 211 -2.28 6.76 -3.74
C LYS A 211 -1.22 5.66 -3.73
N ILE A 212 0.06 6.02 -3.75
CA ILE A 212 1.17 5.05 -3.69
C ILE A 212 1.24 4.43 -2.29
N GLY A 213 1.20 5.25 -1.24
CA GLY A 213 1.14 4.77 0.14
C GLY A 213 -0.10 3.89 0.39
N HIS A 214 -1.23 4.24 -0.22
CA HIS A 214 -2.47 3.48 -0.21
C HIS A 214 -2.28 2.06 -0.75
N ASN A 215 -1.78 1.92 -1.97
CA ASN A 215 -1.58 0.60 -2.58
C ASN A 215 -0.53 -0.22 -1.83
N ALA A 216 0.57 0.39 -1.39
CA ALA A 216 1.63 -0.32 -0.67
C ALA A 216 1.14 -0.99 0.62
N SER A 217 0.30 -0.30 1.41
CA SER A 217 -0.23 -0.83 2.68
C SER A 217 -1.22 -1.98 2.49
N LEU A 218 -2.03 -1.93 1.43
CA LEU A 218 -2.94 -3.02 1.09
C LEU A 218 -2.17 -4.24 0.58
N LEU A 219 -1.15 -4.03 -0.25
CA LEU A 219 -0.27 -5.10 -0.72
C LEU A 219 0.41 -5.81 0.46
N ASP A 220 0.97 -5.07 1.40
CA ASP A 220 1.60 -5.64 2.60
C ASP A 220 0.64 -6.56 3.37
N ARG A 221 -0.59 -6.09 3.65
CA ARG A 221 -1.62 -6.89 4.33
C ARG A 221 -2.02 -8.14 3.56
N ILE A 222 -2.10 -8.07 2.24
CA ILE A 222 -2.40 -9.24 1.40
C ILE A 222 -1.23 -10.24 1.46
N THR A 223 0.00 -9.76 1.30
CA THR A 223 1.18 -10.64 1.28
C THR A 223 1.50 -11.28 2.63
N THR A 224 1.09 -10.65 3.73
CA THR A 224 1.39 -11.13 5.09
C THR A 224 0.32 -12.04 5.67
N LYS A 225 -0.95 -11.91 5.27
CA LYS A 225 -2.06 -12.70 5.86
C LYS A 225 -2.50 -13.91 5.02
N PHE A 226 -2.23 -13.92 3.72
CA PHE A 226 -2.82 -14.92 2.82
C PHE A 226 -1.74 -15.82 2.22
N PRO A 227 -2.05 -17.09 1.91
CA PRO A 227 -1.12 -17.98 1.21
C PRO A 227 -0.91 -17.51 -0.24
N PRO A 228 0.23 -17.82 -0.90
CA PRO A 228 0.57 -17.30 -2.22
C PRO A 228 -0.54 -17.46 -3.28
N ARG A 229 -1.22 -18.61 -3.28
CA ARG A 229 -2.33 -18.90 -4.19
C ARG A 229 -3.51 -17.93 -4.04
N VAL A 230 -3.82 -17.54 -2.80
CA VAL A 230 -4.89 -16.59 -2.50
C VAL A 230 -4.41 -15.16 -2.74
N GLN A 231 -3.13 -14.86 -2.48
CA GLN A 231 -2.54 -13.56 -2.78
C GLN A 231 -2.72 -13.19 -4.26
N GLU A 232 -2.35 -14.09 -5.19
CA GLU A 232 -2.47 -13.83 -6.63
C GLU A 232 -3.88 -13.39 -7.04
N ARG A 233 -4.89 -14.08 -6.51
CA ARG A 233 -6.31 -13.79 -6.79
C ARG A 233 -6.78 -12.49 -6.13
N LEU A 234 -6.39 -12.24 -4.88
CA LEU A 234 -6.71 -10.99 -4.20
C LEU A 234 -6.06 -9.79 -4.87
N LEU A 235 -4.82 -9.94 -5.36
CA LEU A 235 -4.10 -8.91 -6.10
C LEU A 235 -4.76 -8.63 -7.46
N GLU A 236 -5.20 -9.67 -8.17
CA GLU A 236 -5.95 -9.51 -9.41
C GLU A 236 -7.28 -8.79 -9.17
N ASN A 237 -8.03 -9.20 -8.14
CA ASN A 237 -9.28 -8.53 -7.76
C ASN A 237 -9.07 -7.09 -7.30
N LEU A 238 -7.96 -6.77 -6.63
CA LEU A 238 -7.61 -5.40 -6.26
C LEU A 238 -7.33 -4.55 -7.50
N ARG A 239 -6.52 -5.06 -8.46
CA ARG A 239 -6.20 -4.38 -9.72
C ARG A 239 -7.42 -4.09 -10.58
N LEU A 240 -8.41 -4.98 -10.54
CA LEU A 240 -9.67 -4.86 -11.29
C LEU A 240 -10.77 -4.10 -10.51
N GLU A 241 -10.46 -3.54 -9.35
CA GLU A 241 -11.43 -2.85 -8.47
C GLU A 241 -12.63 -3.74 -8.08
N ARG A 242 -12.40 -5.05 -8.00
CA ARG A 242 -13.40 -6.08 -7.67
C ARG A 242 -13.38 -6.52 -6.21
N LEU A 243 -12.32 -6.18 -5.47
CA LEU A 243 -12.24 -6.48 -4.04
C LEU A 243 -13.20 -5.53 -3.29
N GLN A 244 -14.37 -6.04 -2.92
CA GLN A 244 -15.37 -5.29 -2.16
C GLN A 244 -15.37 -5.69 -0.69
N PRO A 245 -15.59 -4.74 0.24
CA PRO A 245 -15.80 -5.06 1.63
C PRO A 245 -17.11 -5.85 1.78
N GLY A 246 -17.07 -6.84 2.65
CA GLY A 246 -18.17 -7.76 2.88
C GLY A 246 -17.74 -8.83 3.85
N VAL A 247 -18.67 -9.19 4.74
CA VAL A 247 -18.51 -10.29 5.68
C VAL A 247 -19.59 -11.33 5.44
N THR A 248 -19.22 -12.59 5.59
CA THR A 248 -20.15 -13.72 5.56
C THR A 248 -19.94 -14.60 6.77
N LYS A 249 -20.97 -15.37 7.11
CA LYS A 249 -20.96 -16.31 8.22
C LYS A 249 -20.90 -17.72 7.64
N SER A 250 -19.92 -18.51 8.05
CA SER A 250 -19.74 -19.88 7.56
C SER A 250 -19.08 -20.76 8.60
N ASP A 251 -19.32 -22.07 8.53
CA ASP A 251 -18.60 -23.04 9.34
C ASP A 251 -17.22 -23.29 8.72
N LEU A 252 -16.17 -22.78 9.38
CA LEU A 252 -14.79 -22.89 8.91
C LEU A 252 -13.95 -23.68 9.91
N PRO A 253 -12.97 -24.46 9.44
CA PRO A 253 -11.88 -24.92 10.29
C PRO A 253 -11.06 -23.72 10.78
N VAL A 254 -10.89 -23.65 12.09
CA VAL A 254 -10.03 -22.70 12.78
C VAL A 254 -8.91 -23.46 13.46
N LEU A 255 -7.68 -23.03 13.20
CA LEU A 255 -6.49 -23.44 13.94
C LEU A 255 -6.12 -22.32 14.89
N PHE A 256 -5.96 -22.67 16.16
CA PHE A 256 -5.39 -21.81 17.18
C PHE A 256 -4.12 -22.48 17.71
N ALA A 257 -3.01 -21.76 17.68
CA ALA A 257 -1.72 -22.22 18.15
C ALA A 257 -1.15 -21.25 19.17
N ASP A 258 -0.58 -21.81 20.22
CA ASP A 258 0.05 -21.09 21.33
C ASP A 258 1.50 -21.55 21.44
N LEU A 259 2.41 -20.61 21.22
CA LEU A 259 3.85 -20.80 21.18
C LEU A 259 4.45 -20.39 22.52
N ARG A 260 4.61 -21.38 23.39
CA ARG A 260 4.94 -21.22 24.80
C ARG A 260 6.44 -21.10 25.03
N GLY A 261 6.81 -20.44 26.12
CA GLY A 261 8.21 -20.25 26.52
C GLY A 261 8.86 -18.97 26.02
N PHE A 262 8.09 -18.07 25.40
CA PHE A 262 8.56 -16.77 24.89
C PHE A 262 8.93 -15.77 26.00
N GLY A 263 8.58 -16.02 27.26
CA GLY A 263 9.01 -15.18 28.39
C GLY A 263 10.53 -14.97 28.49
N VAL A 264 11.32 -15.91 27.95
CA VAL A 264 12.78 -15.81 27.83
C VAL A 264 13.25 -14.68 26.90
N VAL A 265 12.41 -14.24 25.96
CA VAL A 265 12.74 -13.17 24.98
C VAL A 265 13.08 -11.87 25.68
N SER A 266 12.44 -11.59 26.82
CA SER A 266 12.68 -10.36 27.60
C SER A 266 14.11 -10.21 28.11
N GLY A 267 14.84 -11.33 28.28
CA GLY A 267 16.24 -11.34 28.71
C GLY A 267 17.26 -11.37 27.57
N LEU A 268 16.82 -11.42 26.31
CA LEU A 268 17.68 -11.50 25.13
C LEU A 268 18.03 -10.11 24.59
N SER A 269 19.14 -10.03 23.84
CA SER A 269 19.42 -8.85 23.04
C SER A 269 18.34 -8.67 21.96
N PRO A 270 18.06 -7.44 21.48
CA PRO A 270 17.08 -7.22 20.41
C PRO A 270 17.33 -8.07 19.15
N ALA A 271 18.61 -8.30 18.81
CA ALA A 271 19.00 -9.12 17.67
C ALA A 271 18.68 -10.61 17.89
N ASP A 272 18.98 -11.14 19.09
CA ASP A 272 18.72 -12.54 19.44
C ASP A 272 17.22 -12.81 19.60
N ALA A 273 16.49 -11.86 20.20
CA ALA A 273 15.04 -11.87 20.27
C ALA A 273 14.43 -11.93 18.86
N ALA A 274 14.82 -11.02 17.96
CA ALA A 274 14.34 -11.02 16.59
C ALA A 274 14.67 -12.33 15.85
N ALA A 275 15.86 -12.91 16.08
CA ALA A 275 16.24 -14.18 15.47
C ALA A 275 15.44 -15.37 16.02
N LEU A 276 15.18 -15.42 17.33
CA LEU A 276 14.31 -16.42 17.95
C LEU A 276 12.89 -16.35 17.37
N LEU A 277 12.30 -15.15 17.37
CA LEU A 277 10.96 -14.89 16.86
C LEU A 277 10.84 -15.33 15.40
N ARG A 278 11.78 -14.91 14.55
CA ARG A 278 11.79 -15.24 13.13
C ARG A 278 11.85 -16.75 12.89
N ASP A 279 12.67 -17.49 13.64
CA ASP A 279 12.85 -18.92 13.40
C ASP A 279 11.61 -19.74 13.80
N TYR A 280 10.99 -19.45 14.95
CA TYR A 280 9.78 -20.19 15.36
C TYR A 280 8.52 -19.71 14.65
N LEU A 281 8.28 -18.39 14.59
CA LEU A 281 7.11 -17.85 13.89
C LEU A 281 7.21 -18.15 12.40
N GLY A 282 8.37 -17.98 11.77
CA GLY A 282 8.56 -18.31 10.35
C GLY A 282 8.23 -19.78 10.06
N ALA A 283 8.79 -20.70 10.84
CA ALA A 283 8.51 -22.14 10.67
C ALA A 283 7.03 -22.51 10.88
N ALA A 284 6.38 -21.89 11.85
CA ALA A 284 4.96 -22.09 12.13
C ALA A 284 4.05 -21.51 11.01
N LEU A 285 4.33 -20.27 10.56
CA LEU A 285 3.57 -19.61 9.50
C LEU A 285 3.75 -20.32 8.15
N ASP A 286 4.97 -20.78 7.83
CA ASP A 286 5.24 -21.57 6.63
C ASP A 286 4.39 -22.85 6.60
N ALA A 287 4.19 -23.50 7.74
CA ALA A 287 3.32 -24.67 7.85
C ALA A 287 1.85 -24.32 7.63
N VAL A 288 1.36 -23.17 8.12
CA VAL A 288 0.00 -22.70 7.85
C VAL A 288 -0.20 -22.42 6.36
N PHE A 289 0.71 -21.66 5.75
CA PHE A 289 0.60 -21.29 4.33
C PHE A 289 0.78 -22.46 3.38
N ARG A 290 1.60 -23.47 3.74
CA ARG A 290 1.76 -24.71 2.96
C ARG A 290 0.43 -25.43 2.73
N TYR A 291 -0.52 -25.29 3.65
CA TYR A 291 -1.86 -25.88 3.55
C TYR A 291 -2.95 -24.84 3.34
N ASP A 292 -2.62 -23.74 2.65
CA ASP A 292 -3.56 -22.70 2.24
C ASP A 292 -4.35 -22.06 3.40
N GLY A 293 -3.77 -22.01 4.61
CA GLY A 293 -4.38 -21.32 5.75
C GLY A 293 -4.26 -19.80 5.62
N THR A 294 -5.34 -19.08 5.91
CA THR A 294 -5.37 -17.61 5.98
C THR A 294 -5.16 -17.17 7.41
N LEU A 295 -4.16 -16.33 7.67
CA LEU A 295 -3.88 -15.78 8.98
C LEU A 295 -4.88 -14.69 9.35
N VAL A 296 -5.45 -14.85 10.53
CA VAL A 296 -6.32 -13.85 11.17
C VAL A 296 -5.47 -12.97 12.08
N LYS A 297 -4.66 -13.62 12.92
CA LYS A 297 -3.78 -13.00 13.90
C LYS A 297 -2.48 -13.80 13.96
N SER A 298 -1.36 -13.09 13.85
CA SER A 298 -0.01 -13.60 14.09
C SER A 298 0.75 -12.50 14.83
N GLY A 299 0.94 -12.65 16.13
CA GLY A 299 1.60 -11.63 16.93
C GLY A 299 1.64 -12.00 18.41
N GLY A 300 2.83 -11.93 18.99
CA GLY A 300 3.10 -12.48 20.32
C GLY A 300 3.26 -14.00 20.27
N GLU A 301 2.64 -14.68 21.21
CA GLU A 301 2.69 -16.15 21.39
C GLU A 301 1.57 -16.87 20.62
N GLU A 302 0.58 -16.13 20.07
CA GLU A 302 -0.62 -16.71 19.46
C GLU A 302 -0.62 -16.63 17.93
N ILE A 303 -1.01 -17.73 17.29
CA ILE A 303 -1.27 -17.83 15.85
C ILE A 303 -2.70 -18.32 15.66
N ILE A 304 -3.47 -17.57 14.88
CA ILE A 304 -4.86 -17.91 14.52
C ILE A 304 -4.97 -17.95 13.00
N ALA A 305 -5.39 -19.09 12.47
CA ALA A 305 -5.62 -19.29 11.05
C ALA A 305 -7.00 -19.88 10.78
N VAL A 306 -7.60 -19.50 9.66
CA VAL A 306 -8.83 -20.08 9.12
C VAL A 306 -8.55 -20.74 7.78
N PHE A 307 -9.29 -21.79 7.48
CA PHE A 307 -9.17 -22.55 6.23
C PHE A 307 -10.46 -22.45 5.43
N GLY A 308 -10.36 -22.37 4.10
CA GLY A 308 -11.51 -22.18 3.20
C GLY A 308 -12.12 -20.77 3.20
N SER A 309 -11.32 -19.78 3.61
CA SER A 309 -11.67 -18.37 3.54
C SER A 309 -10.43 -17.54 3.18
N PRO A 310 -10.54 -16.50 2.33
CA PRO A 310 -11.77 -15.97 1.72
C PRO A 310 -12.30 -16.84 0.58
N GLU A 311 -11.54 -17.86 0.17
CA GLU A 311 -11.90 -18.77 -0.91
C GLU A 311 -12.25 -20.16 -0.36
N PRO A 312 -13.44 -20.70 -0.69
CA PRO A 312 -13.83 -22.03 -0.26
C PRO A 312 -12.89 -23.12 -0.75
N ASP A 313 -12.63 -24.10 0.12
CA ASP A 313 -11.82 -25.27 -0.21
C ASP A 313 -12.51 -26.54 0.33
N LEU A 314 -12.67 -27.54 -0.54
CA LEU A 314 -13.28 -28.82 -0.17
C LEU A 314 -12.42 -29.62 0.81
N GLN A 315 -11.11 -29.40 0.82
CA GLN A 315 -10.14 -30.08 1.69
C GLN A 315 -9.77 -29.25 2.93
N GLN A 316 -10.53 -28.19 3.23
CA GLN A 316 -10.21 -27.24 4.31
C GLN A 316 -10.00 -27.92 5.68
N ASN A 317 -10.74 -28.98 5.99
CA ASN A 317 -10.65 -29.65 7.30
C ASN A 317 -9.37 -30.48 7.40
N GLU A 318 -9.05 -31.22 6.33
CA GLU A 318 -7.84 -32.01 6.21
C GLU A 318 -6.61 -31.09 6.26
N LYS A 319 -6.64 -29.99 5.51
CA LYS A 319 -5.58 -28.98 5.48
C LYS A 319 -5.33 -28.35 6.84
N ALA A 320 -6.38 -28.03 7.60
CA ALA A 320 -6.24 -27.47 8.94
C ALA A 320 -5.50 -28.43 9.90
N VAL A 321 -5.82 -29.72 9.85
CA VAL A 321 -5.16 -30.72 10.72
C VAL A 321 -3.75 -31.05 10.24
N CYS A 322 -3.52 -31.11 8.93
CA CYS A 322 -2.19 -31.25 8.36
C CYS A 322 -1.29 -30.06 8.71
N ALA A 323 -1.81 -28.83 8.67
CA ALA A 323 -1.10 -27.63 9.11
C ALA A 323 -0.72 -27.72 10.59
N ALA A 324 -1.65 -28.11 11.46
CA ALA A 324 -1.37 -28.27 12.89
C ALA A 324 -0.23 -29.26 13.16
N LEU A 325 -0.25 -30.44 12.53
CA LEU A 325 0.81 -31.44 12.67
C LEU A 325 2.14 -30.96 12.05
N ALA A 326 2.08 -30.23 10.94
CA ALA A 326 3.27 -29.67 10.31
C ALA A 326 3.91 -28.55 11.15
N MET A 327 3.11 -27.71 11.82
CA MET A 327 3.60 -26.70 12.76
C MET A 327 4.32 -27.34 13.94
N GLU A 328 3.72 -28.37 14.53
CA GLU A 328 4.29 -29.14 15.64
C GLU A 328 5.65 -29.74 15.26
N GLN A 329 5.71 -30.40 14.10
CA GLN A 329 6.95 -30.96 13.57
C GLN A 329 8.00 -29.89 13.24
N ALA A 330 7.60 -28.76 12.68
CA ALA A 330 8.51 -27.67 12.33
C ALA A 330 9.14 -27.03 13.59
N VAL A 331 8.36 -26.84 14.65
CA VAL A 331 8.87 -26.35 15.95
C VAL A 331 9.86 -27.36 16.57
N LYS A 332 9.56 -28.67 16.51
CA LYS A 332 10.51 -29.71 16.93
C LYS A 332 11.83 -29.64 16.16
N GLU A 333 11.79 -29.39 14.85
CA GLU A 333 12.98 -29.25 14.02
C GLU A 333 13.79 -28.00 14.37
N VAL A 334 13.12 -26.86 14.64
CA VAL A 334 13.78 -25.64 15.15
C VAL A 334 14.46 -25.93 16.50
N ASN A 335 13.76 -26.59 17.42
CA ASN A 335 14.31 -27.01 18.72
C ASN A 335 15.53 -27.90 18.56
N ALA A 336 15.49 -28.89 17.65
CA ALA A 336 16.62 -29.78 17.40
C ALA A 336 17.86 -29.04 16.89
N ARG A 337 17.70 -28.06 15.99
CA ARG A 337 18.81 -27.21 15.52
C ARG A 337 19.39 -26.35 16.64
N ARG A 338 18.55 -25.87 17.55
CA ARG A 338 18.95 -24.97 18.66
C ARG A 338 19.55 -25.69 19.87
N LYS A 339 19.25 -26.98 20.07
CA LYS A 339 19.83 -27.80 21.16
C LYS A 339 21.36 -27.82 21.18
N GLY A 340 22.03 -27.61 20.04
CA GLY A 340 23.49 -27.51 19.98
C GLY A 340 24.09 -26.24 20.59
N GLN A 341 23.28 -25.27 21.01
CA GLN A 341 23.71 -23.93 21.41
C GLN A 341 23.38 -23.56 22.87
N SER A 342 22.85 -24.50 23.68
CA SER A 342 22.32 -24.22 25.03
C SER A 342 21.33 -23.05 25.06
N ALA A 343 20.63 -22.82 23.95
CA ALA A 343 19.71 -21.72 23.75
C ALA A 343 18.32 -22.06 24.30
N PRO A 344 17.52 -21.06 24.71
CA PRO A 344 16.14 -21.27 25.10
C PRO A 344 15.34 -21.95 23.98
N HIS A 345 14.46 -22.87 24.35
CA HIS A 345 13.53 -23.55 23.45
C HIS A 345 12.10 -23.05 23.64
N CYS A 346 11.30 -23.17 22.59
CA CYS A 346 9.86 -22.88 22.63
C CYS A 346 9.09 -24.15 22.38
N GLU A 347 7.91 -24.24 22.98
CA GLU A 347 6.98 -25.35 22.79
C GLU A 347 5.74 -24.85 22.05
N LEU A 348 5.02 -25.77 21.41
CA LEU A 348 3.80 -25.44 20.67
C LEU A 348 2.65 -26.29 21.18
N ALA A 349 1.52 -25.64 21.47
CA ALA A 349 0.24 -26.30 21.65
C ALA A 349 -0.70 -25.87 20.53
N VAL A 350 -1.51 -26.80 20.01
CA VAL A 350 -2.44 -26.50 18.92
C VAL A 350 -3.83 -27.05 19.20
N GLY A 351 -4.84 -26.21 18.99
CA GLY A 351 -6.25 -26.57 18.98
C GLY A 351 -6.88 -26.36 17.61
N VAL A 352 -7.62 -27.35 17.11
CA VAL A 352 -8.39 -27.22 15.86
C VAL A 352 -9.86 -27.50 16.11
N HIS A 353 -10.72 -26.62 15.58
CA HIS A 353 -12.16 -26.77 15.64
C HIS A 353 -12.81 -26.35 14.31
N VAL A 354 -13.98 -26.91 13.99
CA VAL A 354 -14.80 -26.44 12.88
C VAL A 354 -16.07 -25.88 13.47
N GLY A 355 -16.35 -24.62 13.19
CA GLY A 355 -17.56 -23.98 13.67
C GLY A 355 -17.76 -22.61 13.06
N GLU A 356 -18.81 -21.97 13.52
CA GLU A 356 -19.31 -20.74 12.95
C GLU A 356 -18.33 -19.58 13.14
N VAL A 357 -17.95 -18.97 12.02
CA VAL A 357 -17.05 -17.80 11.94
C VAL A 357 -17.67 -16.76 11.02
N LEU A 358 -17.73 -15.51 11.51
CA LEU A 358 -17.95 -14.32 10.69
C LEU A 358 -16.61 -13.89 10.12
N HIS A 359 -16.45 -13.92 8.80
CA HIS A 359 -15.19 -13.61 8.13
C HIS A 359 -15.38 -12.77 6.88
N GLY A 360 -14.33 -12.04 6.50
CA GLY A 360 -14.32 -11.23 5.28
C GLY A 360 -13.54 -9.94 5.44
N PHE A 361 -13.68 -9.05 4.47
CA PHE A 361 -13.01 -7.75 4.47
C PHE A 361 -13.95 -6.70 5.05
N ILE A 362 -13.50 -5.98 6.09
CA ILE A 362 -14.17 -4.80 6.63
C ILE A 362 -13.39 -3.54 6.30
N GLY A 363 -14.07 -2.40 6.35
CA GLY A 363 -13.49 -1.10 6.01
C GLY A 363 -13.80 -0.70 4.57
N SER A 364 -13.19 0.38 4.13
CA SER A 364 -13.32 0.90 2.77
C SER A 364 -11.97 1.42 2.31
N GLY A 365 -11.71 1.33 1.00
CA GLY A 365 -10.48 1.84 0.40
C GLY A 365 -9.20 1.29 1.06
N ASP A 366 -8.39 2.19 1.63
CA ASP A 366 -7.07 1.93 2.24
C ASP A 366 -7.13 1.12 3.54
N ARG A 367 -8.27 1.12 4.22
CA ARG A 367 -8.41 0.51 5.56
C ARG A 367 -9.10 -0.84 5.49
N MET A 368 -9.05 -1.51 4.33
CA MET A 368 -9.58 -2.86 4.23
C MET A 368 -8.75 -3.82 5.09
N GLU A 369 -9.44 -4.47 6.01
CA GLU A 369 -8.86 -5.46 6.90
C GLU A 369 -9.64 -6.76 6.80
N PHE A 370 -8.92 -7.86 6.57
CA PHE A 370 -9.48 -9.18 6.74
C PHE A 370 -9.67 -9.48 8.21
N ILE A 371 -10.90 -9.81 8.57
CA ILE A 371 -11.29 -10.24 9.90
C ILE A 371 -11.86 -11.65 9.87
N ALA A 372 -11.70 -12.34 10.98
CA ALA A 372 -12.45 -13.54 11.30
C ALA A 372 -12.74 -13.53 12.80
N LEU A 373 -14.01 -13.64 13.18
CA LEU A 373 -14.49 -13.55 14.56
C LEU A 373 -15.62 -14.58 14.76
N GLY A 374 -15.73 -15.17 15.95
CA GLY A 374 -16.87 -16.04 16.26
C GLY A 374 -16.57 -17.15 17.24
N ALA A 375 -17.62 -17.90 17.59
CA ALA A 375 -17.55 -19.00 18.54
C ALA A 375 -16.59 -20.11 18.10
N GLY A 376 -16.42 -20.31 16.78
CA GLY A 376 -15.44 -21.25 16.24
C GLY A 376 -14.01 -20.97 16.72
N ILE A 377 -13.62 -19.70 16.77
CA ILE A 377 -12.28 -19.26 17.23
C ILE A 377 -12.11 -19.52 18.72
N THR A 378 -13.11 -19.16 19.53
CA THR A 378 -13.09 -19.42 20.98
C THR A 378 -12.97 -20.91 21.28
N ARG A 379 -13.67 -21.77 20.53
CA ARG A 379 -13.59 -23.23 20.71
C ARG A 379 -12.23 -23.79 20.31
N ALA A 380 -11.63 -23.33 19.21
CA ALA A 380 -10.26 -23.71 18.85
C ALA A 380 -9.25 -23.29 19.94
N SER A 381 -9.38 -22.07 20.47
CA SER A 381 -8.58 -21.61 21.61
C SER A 381 -8.73 -22.50 22.84
N ASN A 382 -9.95 -22.94 23.16
CA ASN A 382 -10.19 -23.85 24.29
C ASN A 382 -9.47 -25.20 24.14
N TYR A 383 -9.49 -25.79 22.94
CA TYR A 383 -8.72 -27.01 22.67
C TYR A 383 -7.22 -26.76 22.78
N CYS A 384 -6.73 -25.61 22.32
CA CYS A 384 -5.32 -25.23 22.45
C CYS A 384 -4.88 -25.07 23.92
N LYS A 385 -5.70 -24.41 24.75
CA LYS A 385 -5.45 -24.27 26.20
C LYS A 385 -5.42 -25.62 26.93
N GLY A 386 -6.23 -26.57 26.47
CA GLY A 386 -6.25 -27.93 27.00
C GLY A 386 -5.09 -28.82 26.55
N ALA A 387 -4.36 -28.41 25.51
CA ALA A 387 -3.28 -29.19 24.93
C ALA A 387 -1.97 -29.02 25.73
N HIS A 388 -1.25 -30.13 25.95
CA HIS A 388 0.11 -30.05 26.47
C HIS A 388 1.09 -29.62 25.38
N ASP A 389 2.32 -29.34 25.78
CA ASP A 389 3.41 -28.97 24.88
C ASP A 389 3.69 -30.08 23.86
N GLY A 390 3.72 -29.71 22.57
CA GLY A 390 3.84 -30.63 21.45
C GLY A 390 2.55 -31.38 21.09
N GLU A 391 1.40 -31.02 21.68
CA GLU A 391 0.13 -31.68 21.40
C GLU A 391 -0.76 -30.91 20.42
N VAL A 392 -1.45 -31.68 19.57
CA VAL A 392 -2.54 -31.21 18.72
C VAL A 392 -3.84 -31.82 19.22
N LEU A 393 -4.75 -30.98 19.72
CA LEU A 393 -6.10 -31.38 20.12
C LEU A 393 -7.14 -30.92 19.10
N ILE A 394 -8.07 -31.81 18.77
CA ILE A 394 -9.18 -31.50 17.87
C ILE A 394 -10.54 -31.83 18.51
N GLY A 395 -11.55 -31.05 18.14
CA GLY A 395 -12.94 -31.32 18.53
C GLY A 395 -13.54 -32.53 17.82
N PRO A 396 -14.64 -33.12 18.36
CA PRO A 396 -15.36 -34.22 17.72
C PRO A 396 -15.82 -33.91 16.29
N GLU A 397 -16.21 -32.66 16.02
CA GLU A 397 -16.69 -32.20 14.72
C GLU A 397 -15.58 -32.25 13.65
N VAL A 398 -14.35 -31.94 14.06
CA VAL A 398 -13.16 -32.06 13.19
C VAL A 398 -12.86 -33.53 12.96
N TYR A 399 -12.80 -34.34 14.03
CA TYR A 399 -12.50 -35.77 13.94
C TYR A 399 -13.45 -36.50 12.98
N GLN A 400 -14.76 -36.23 13.05
CA GLN A 400 -15.74 -36.83 12.14
C GLN A 400 -15.44 -36.56 10.65
N LYS A 401 -14.82 -35.41 10.34
CA LYS A 401 -14.45 -35.03 8.97
C LYS A 401 -13.11 -35.63 8.53
N VAL A 402 -12.17 -35.84 9.45
CA VAL A 402 -10.78 -36.22 9.10
C VAL A 402 -10.33 -37.60 9.60
N PHE A 403 -11.14 -38.38 10.34
CA PHE A 403 -10.73 -39.64 10.98
C PHE A 403 -10.08 -40.67 10.04
N LYS A 404 -10.37 -40.59 8.74
CA LYS A 404 -9.79 -41.46 7.71
C LYS A 404 -8.31 -41.19 7.44
N ILE A 405 -7.85 -39.96 7.66
CA ILE A 405 -6.49 -39.52 7.33
C ILE A 405 -5.59 -39.35 8.56
N ILE A 406 -6.13 -39.43 9.78
CA ILE A 406 -5.35 -39.27 11.02
C ILE A 406 -5.39 -40.50 11.93
N GLU A 407 -4.33 -40.67 12.70
CA GLU A 407 -4.32 -41.48 13.93
C GLU A 407 -4.54 -40.57 15.13
N ALA A 408 -5.55 -40.87 15.95
CA ALA A 408 -5.86 -40.06 17.12
C ALA A 408 -6.44 -40.89 18.26
N ASP A 409 -6.13 -40.48 19.49
CA ASP A 409 -6.69 -41.07 20.70
C ASP A 409 -7.82 -40.20 21.23
N ARG A 410 -8.91 -40.83 21.70
CA ARG A 410 -9.95 -40.11 22.43
C ARG A 410 -9.41 -39.65 23.78
N ALA A 411 -9.63 -38.39 24.12
CA ALA A 411 -9.21 -37.80 25.39
C ALA A 411 -10.35 -37.00 26.04
N THR A 412 -10.31 -36.93 27.37
CA THR A 412 -11.10 -35.98 28.15
C THR A 412 -10.11 -35.07 28.86
N VAL A 413 -10.19 -33.78 28.62
CA VAL A 413 -9.30 -32.78 29.22
C VAL A 413 -10.10 -32.03 30.28
N SER A 414 -9.52 -31.92 31.48
CA SER A 414 -10.04 -31.11 32.57
C SER A 414 -9.18 -29.86 32.72
N HIS A 415 -9.78 -28.69 32.50
CA HIS A 415 -9.08 -27.40 32.58
C HIS A 415 -9.80 -26.48 33.58
N LYS A 416 -9.03 -25.79 34.42
CA LYS A 416 -9.54 -25.00 35.57
C LYS A 416 -10.67 -24.02 35.19
N GLU A 417 -10.54 -23.37 34.04
CA GLU A 417 -11.52 -22.38 33.56
C GLU A 417 -12.57 -22.94 32.61
N LEU A 418 -12.29 -24.06 31.93
CA LEU A 418 -13.14 -24.57 30.84
C LEU A 418 -13.98 -25.77 31.28
N GLY A 419 -13.72 -26.31 32.47
CA GLY A 419 -14.30 -27.56 32.93
C GLY A 419 -13.74 -28.76 32.18
N GLU A 420 -14.53 -29.84 32.14
CA GLU A 420 -14.18 -31.04 31.39
C GLU A 420 -14.80 -31.04 30.00
N PHE A 421 -14.00 -31.40 28.99
CA PHE A 421 -14.46 -31.54 27.62
C PHE A 421 -13.81 -32.71 26.90
N HIS A 422 -14.55 -33.29 25.96
CA HIS A 422 -14.08 -34.38 25.11
C HIS A 422 -13.37 -33.83 23.87
N CYS A 423 -12.25 -34.45 23.53
CA CYS A 423 -11.43 -34.12 22.37
C CYS A 423 -10.74 -35.37 21.84
N TYR A 424 -9.99 -35.20 20.75
CA TYR A 424 -9.10 -36.21 20.19
C TYR A 424 -7.69 -35.63 20.13
N ARG A 425 -6.72 -36.40 20.64
CA ARG A 425 -5.30 -36.08 20.53
C ARG A 425 -4.76 -36.68 19.24
N VAL A 426 -4.34 -35.84 18.31
CA VAL A 426 -3.83 -36.27 17.00
C VAL A 426 -2.37 -36.66 17.14
N LYS A 427 -2.02 -37.87 16.70
CA LYS A 427 -0.66 -38.41 16.77
C LYS A 427 0.10 -38.23 15.46
N SER A 428 -0.55 -38.56 14.35
CA SER A 428 0.09 -38.66 13.05
C SER A 428 -0.94 -38.69 11.92
N LEU A 429 -0.47 -38.60 10.67
CA LEU A 429 -1.26 -38.87 9.48
C LEU A 429 -1.15 -40.36 9.10
N LYS A 430 -2.29 -40.97 8.79
CA LYS A 430 -2.37 -42.35 8.27
C LYS A 430 -1.76 -42.39 6.88
N GLY A 431 -0.71 -43.19 6.70
CA GLY A 431 -0.04 -43.37 5.41
C GLY A 431 1.31 -42.64 5.24
N GLY A 432 1.83 -41.98 6.28
CA GLY A 432 3.10 -41.25 6.21
C GLY A 432 2.98 -39.85 5.57
N LYS A 433 4.02 -39.01 5.77
CA LYS A 433 4.01 -37.55 5.50
C LYS A 433 3.27 -37.17 4.20
N PRO A 434 2.38 -36.16 4.23
CA PRO A 434 1.75 -35.61 3.03
C PRO A 434 2.85 -34.96 2.18
N ALA A 435 2.76 -35.21 0.87
CA ALA A 435 3.69 -34.73 -0.16
C ALA A 435 3.73 -33.20 -0.24
#